data_AF-A0A8X6LUQ1-F1
#
_entry.id   AF-A0A8X6LUQ1-F1
#
_cell.length_a   1.000
_cell.length_b   1.000
_cell.length_c   1.000
_cell.angle_alpha   90.00
_cell.angle_beta   90.00
_cell.angle_gamma   90.00
#
_symmetry.space_group_name_H-M   'P 1'
#
loop_
_entity.id
_entity.type
_entity.pdbx_description
1 polymer ?
#
loop_
_entity_poly.entity_id
_entity_poly.type
_entity_poly.pdbx_seq_one_letter_code
_entity_poly.pdbx_strand_id
1 'polypeptide(L)'
;MNVLATRRMLELCRKLPNIVALVHVSTAYANCNLKEVDEKVYPPPFPPQQIIDATEWMESALLDSITPKLIGDRPNTYTFTKALAENLLIDECGSLPVAIVRPSIVSAAWKEPYPGWIDNLNGPAGIIVAGGKGVLRTMLTKGEVCADVIPVDVVINLMLTVAWYTAIQRPNSILVYNCTSGFMNKLTWDDIMSVTYPNLLKYPSTELFRYPSGSFRRSAMINNMCIAFQHYLPALFVDIMAYIFFQKPGMIRVYQKVHKAVHCLEFFTTREWTFHCNNVLMLNDALSPEDQEKFYFDIRKLNWKYFWENHVLGCRKFILKEDPSTIPEARKNLRRRYFISKFTHFLVALGVWKVFFSRIISLNNVWYALTATFLKFQSLLEE
;
A
#
# COMPACT_ATOMS: atom_id res chain seq x y z
N MET A 1 -21.05 -5.57 6.56
CA MET A 1 -20.27 -5.04 7.71
C MET A 1 -20.33 -3.52 7.78
N ASN A 2 -19.71 -2.78 6.84
CA ASN A 2 -19.59 -1.31 6.91
C ASN A 2 -20.92 -0.55 7.08
N VAL A 3 -22.00 -0.96 6.41
CA VAL A 3 -23.29 -0.24 6.43
C VAL A 3 -24.09 -0.57 7.69
N LEU A 4 -24.38 -1.86 7.92
CA LEU A 4 -25.15 -2.31 9.10
C LEU A 4 -24.46 -1.99 10.43
N ALA A 5 -23.12 -2.02 10.49
CA ALA A 5 -22.40 -1.61 11.70
C ALA A 5 -22.63 -0.12 12.00
N THR A 6 -22.63 0.74 10.97
CA THR A 6 -22.95 2.17 11.11
C THR A 6 -24.37 2.37 11.63
N ARG A 7 -25.38 1.65 11.10
CA ARG A 7 -26.75 1.69 11.63
C ARG A 7 -26.82 1.34 13.11
N ARG A 8 -26.21 0.21 13.49
CA ARG A 8 -26.18 -0.25 14.88
C ARG A 8 -25.48 0.74 15.81
N MET A 9 -24.43 1.42 15.32
CA MET A 9 -23.78 2.50 16.07
C MET A 9 -24.70 3.70 16.25
N LEU A 10 -25.45 4.12 15.23
CA LEU A 10 -26.47 5.17 15.37
C LEU A 10 -27.53 4.80 16.41
N GLU A 11 -28.07 3.58 16.33
CA GLU A 11 -29.05 3.06 17.30
C GLU A 11 -28.52 3.06 18.73
N LEU A 12 -27.24 2.69 18.92
CA LEU A 12 -26.57 2.77 20.23
C LEU A 12 -26.43 4.23 20.67
N CYS A 13 -25.93 5.10 19.81
CA CYS A 13 -25.72 6.52 20.10
C CYS A 13 -27.01 7.25 20.49
N ARG A 14 -28.16 6.88 19.90
CA ARG A 14 -29.47 7.44 20.31
C ARG A 14 -29.85 7.10 21.75
N LYS A 15 -29.31 6.01 22.31
CA LYS A 15 -29.54 5.61 23.71
C LYS A 15 -28.59 6.29 24.69
N LEU A 16 -27.61 7.05 24.21
CA LEU A 16 -26.63 7.77 25.04
C LEU A 16 -27.11 9.21 25.27
N PRO A 17 -27.59 9.57 26.48
CA PRO A 17 -28.23 10.86 26.72
C PRO A 17 -27.26 12.06 26.60
N ASN A 18 -25.96 11.82 26.83
CA ASN A 18 -24.93 12.85 26.87
C ASN A 18 -23.92 12.71 25.72
N ILE A 19 -24.31 12.11 24.59
CA ILE A 19 -23.41 12.02 23.44
C ILE A 19 -23.17 13.41 22.86
N VAL A 20 -21.90 13.83 22.85
CA VAL A 20 -21.51 15.17 22.35
C VAL A 20 -20.98 15.14 20.93
N ALA A 21 -20.46 13.99 20.47
CA ALA A 21 -20.00 13.81 19.10
C ALA A 21 -19.97 12.32 18.71
N LEU A 22 -20.27 12.02 17.45
CA LEU A 22 -20.03 10.74 16.79
C LEU A 22 -19.17 10.99 15.55
N VAL A 23 -17.91 10.56 15.58
CA VAL A 23 -17.00 10.69 14.43
C VAL A 23 -16.95 9.39 13.66
N HIS A 24 -17.51 9.37 12.45
CA HIS A 24 -17.48 8.23 11.57
C HIS A 24 -16.22 8.23 10.69
N VAL A 25 -15.47 7.13 10.70
CA VAL A 25 -14.30 6.96 9.82
C VAL A 25 -14.72 6.29 8.52
N SER A 26 -14.66 7.05 7.44
CA SER A 26 -14.86 6.58 6.07
C SER A 26 -13.50 6.43 5.37
N THR A 27 -13.41 6.81 4.10
CA THR A 27 -12.17 6.85 3.32
C THR A 27 -12.31 7.86 2.19
N ALA A 28 -11.21 8.54 1.85
CA ALA A 28 -11.18 9.47 0.70
C ALA A 28 -11.62 8.76 -0.59
N TYR A 29 -11.33 7.46 -0.70
CA TYR A 29 -11.68 6.63 -1.86
C TYR A 29 -13.13 6.15 -1.88
N ALA A 30 -13.99 6.56 -0.94
CA ALA A 30 -15.42 6.20 -0.95
C ALA A 30 -16.06 6.62 -2.28
N ASN A 31 -15.60 7.75 -2.84
CA ASN A 31 -16.04 8.29 -4.12
C ASN A 31 -14.96 8.26 -5.20
N CYS A 32 -14.11 7.22 -5.20
CA CYS A 32 -13.00 7.06 -6.17
C CYS A 32 -13.39 6.87 -7.65
N ASN A 33 -14.70 6.81 -7.94
CA ASN A 33 -15.25 6.87 -9.29
C ASN A 33 -15.25 8.31 -9.85
N LEU A 34 -15.17 9.33 -8.99
CA LEU A 34 -15.00 10.73 -9.35
C LEU A 34 -13.49 11.06 -9.43
N LYS A 35 -13.13 12.09 -10.19
CA LYS A 35 -11.75 12.62 -10.23
C LYS A 35 -11.50 13.65 -9.14
N GLU A 36 -12.48 14.51 -8.91
CA GLU A 36 -12.45 15.54 -7.88
C GLU A 36 -13.46 15.16 -6.80
N VAL A 37 -13.02 15.22 -5.54
CA VAL A 37 -13.80 14.78 -4.39
C VAL A 37 -13.78 15.88 -3.33
N ASP A 38 -14.88 16.62 -3.28
CA ASP A 38 -15.20 17.58 -2.22
C ASP A 38 -15.53 16.92 -0.87
N GLU A 39 -15.47 17.74 0.18
CA GLU A 39 -15.91 17.45 1.54
C GLU A 39 -17.44 17.52 1.69
N LYS A 40 -18.13 16.69 0.91
CA LYS A 40 -19.58 16.47 0.99
C LYS A 40 -19.91 14.99 0.84
N VAL A 41 -21.08 14.58 1.33
CA VAL A 41 -21.62 13.25 1.04
C VAL A 41 -22.23 13.27 -0.36
N TYR A 42 -21.89 12.27 -1.17
CA TYR A 42 -22.40 12.14 -2.53
C TYR A 42 -23.59 11.19 -2.53
N PRO A 43 -24.68 11.50 -3.27
CA PRO A 43 -25.84 10.62 -3.33
C PRO A 43 -25.43 9.24 -3.87
N PRO A 44 -25.96 8.15 -3.29
CA PRO A 44 -25.59 6.82 -3.72
C PRO A 44 -26.36 6.45 -4.99
N PRO A 45 -25.85 5.52 -5.82
CA PRO A 45 -26.59 5.05 -6.99
C PRO A 45 -27.88 4.30 -6.60
N PHE A 46 -27.92 3.72 -5.39
CA PHE A 46 -29.05 3.01 -4.82
C PHE A 46 -29.24 3.40 -3.35
N PRO A 47 -30.47 3.54 -2.85
CA PRO A 47 -30.73 3.79 -1.44
C PRO A 47 -30.09 2.71 -0.54
N PRO A 48 -29.50 3.08 0.62
CA PRO A 48 -28.89 2.12 1.54
C PRO A 48 -29.79 0.95 1.92
N GLN A 49 -31.08 1.21 2.16
CA GLN A 49 -32.03 0.18 2.58
C GLN A 49 -32.22 -0.90 1.51
N GLN A 50 -32.31 -0.54 0.23
CA GLN A 50 -32.50 -1.53 -0.85
C GLN A 50 -31.32 -2.50 -0.97
N ILE A 51 -30.10 -2.01 -0.76
CA ILE A 51 -28.91 -2.85 -0.76
C ILE A 51 -28.91 -3.77 0.46
N ILE A 52 -29.30 -3.27 1.63
CA ILE A 52 -29.40 -4.07 2.85
C ILE A 52 -30.40 -5.20 2.64
N ASP A 53 -31.62 -4.88 2.19
CA ASP A 53 -32.67 -5.87 1.93
C ASP A 53 -32.15 -6.93 0.95
N ALA A 54 -31.56 -6.50 -0.19
CA ALA A 54 -30.97 -7.40 -1.17
C ALA A 54 -29.96 -8.37 -0.56
N THR A 55 -29.08 -7.89 0.34
CA THR A 55 -28.09 -8.77 1.00
C THR A 55 -28.68 -9.72 2.04
N GLU A 56 -29.89 -9.48 2.54
CA GLU A 56 -30.55 -10.32 3.54
C GLU A 56 -31.34 -11.46 2.91
N TRP A 57 -32.02 -11.23 1.78
CA TRP A 57 -32.86 -12.23 1.14
C TRP A 57 -32.18 -12.96 -0.03
N MET A 58 -31.23 -12.34 -0.74
CA MET A 58 -30.59 -12.98 -1.90
C MET A 58 -29.60 -14.05 -1.48
N GLU A 59 -29.58 -15.15 -2.24
CA GLU A 59 -28.52 -16.15 -2.14
C GLU A 59 -27.17 -15.54 -2.54
N SER A 60 -26.10 -15.96 -1.85
CA SER A 60 -24.74 -15.44 -2.05
C SER A 60 -24.27 -15.53 -3.51
N ALA A 61 -24.55 -16.64 -4.20
CA ALA A 61 -24.17 -16.81 -5.60
C ALA A 61 -24.85 -15.80 -6.54
N LEU A 62 -26.13 -15.49 -6.27
CA LEU A 62 -26.86 -14.48 -7.02
C LEU A 62 -26.31 -13.07 -6.70
N LEU A 63 -26.06 -12.79 -5.43
CA LEU A 63 -25.49 -11.52 -4.99
C LEU A 63 -24.10 -11.27 -5.62
N ASP A 64 -23.26 -12.29 -5.67
CA ASP A 64 -21.94 -12.24 -6.30
C ASP A 64 -22.05 -11.94 -7.81
N SER A 65 -23.07 -12.50 -8.48
CA SER A 65 -23.31 -12.27 -9.90
C SER A 65 -23.73 -10.83 -10.23
N ILE A 66 -24.47 -10.16 -9.32
CA ILE A 66 -24.93 -8.77 -9.52
C ILE A 66 -23.97 -7.73 -8.93
N THR A 67 -23.08 -8.12 -8.03
CA THR A 67 -22.12 -7.23 -7.36
C THR A 67 -21.35 -6.32 -8.32
N PRO A 68 -20.82 -6.79 -9.47
CA PRO A 68 -20.13 -5.92 -10.43
C PRO A 68 -21.01 -4.77 -10.93
N LYS A 69 -22.31 -5.00 -11.12
CA LYS A 69 -23.26 -3.94 -11.53
C LYS A 69 -23.57 -2.97 -10.39
N LEU A 70 -23.66 -3.48 -9.15
CA LEU A 70 -23.95 -2.65 -7.97
C LEU A 70 -22.81 -1.68 -7.64
N ILE A 71 -21.56 -2.15 -7.72
CA ILE A 71 -20.40 -1.32 -7.39
C ILE A 71 -19.98 -0.38 -8.52
N GLY A 72 -20.43 -0.63 -9.76
CA GLY A 72 -20.13 0.22 -10.92
C GLY A 72 -18.63 0.36 -11.19
N ASP A 73 -18.17 1.59 -11.40
CA ASP A 73 -16.77 1.91 -11.72
C ASP A 73 -15.80 1.79 -10.52
N ARG A 74 -16.26 1.25 -9.40
CA ARG A 74 -15.47 1.09 -8.18
C ARG A 74 -14.61 -0.17 -8.24
N PRO A 75 -13.39 -0.15 -7.67
CA PRO A 75 -12.48 -1.29 -7.74
C PRO A 75 -12.90 -2.47 -6.86
N ASN A 76 -13.72 -2.23 -5.84
CA ASN A 76 -14.10 -3.23 -4.85
C ASN A 76 -15.34 -2.79 -4.05
N THR A 77 -15.94 -3.75 -3.35
CA THR A 77 -17.09 -3.55 -2.46
C THR A 77 -16.77 -2.67 -1.24
N TYR A 78 -15.50 -2.56 -0.84
CA TYR A 78 -15.09 -1.73 0.29
C TYR A 78 -15.40 -0.24 0.02
N THR A 79 -14.93 0.29 -1.11
CA THR A 79 -15.19 1.69 -1.49
C THR A 79 -16.69 1.97 -1.65
N PHE A 80 -17.43 1.05 -2.27
CA PHE A 80 -18.88 1.14 -2.42
C PHE A 80 -19.60 1.21 -1.07
N THR A 81 -19.31 0.27 -0.18
CA THR A 81 -19.99 0.17 1.12
C THR A 81 -19.61 1.29 2.09
N LYS A 82 -18.43 1.91 1.95
CA LYS A 82 -18.06 3.14 2.67
C LYS A 82 -18.92 4.32 2.21
N ALA A 83 -19.07 4.54 0.91
CA ALA A 83 -19.97 5.58 0.39
C ALA A 83 -21.44 5.34 0.80
N LEU A 84 -21.89 4.08 0.80
CA LEU A 84 -23.24 3.75 1.22
C LEU A 84 -23.47 4.01 2.72
N ALA A 85 -22.46 3.74 3.56
CA ALA A 85 -22.51 4.05 4.98
C ALA A 85 -22.59 5.56 5.27
N GLU A 86 -21.93 6.40 4.47
CA GLU A 86 -22.04 7.86 4.61
C GLU A 86 -23.45 8.36 4.28
N ASN A 87 -24.10 7.79 3.27
CA ASN A 87 -25.49 8.14 2.95
C ASN A 87 -26.46 7.68 4.03
N LEU A 88 -26.26 6.46 4.55
CA LEU A 88 -27.01 5.98 5.72
C LEU A 88 -26.90 6.94 6.92
N LEU A 89 -25.74 7.55 7.16
CA LEU A 89 -25.59 8.55 8.22
C LEU A 89 -26.45 9.78 7.96
N ILE A 90 -26.49 10.28 6.72
CA ILE A 90 -27.35 11.43 6.36
C ILE A 90 -28.82 11.08 6.57
N ASP A 91 -29.24 9.89 6.15
CA ASP A 91 -30.63 9.45 6.23
C ASP A 91 -31.09 9.19 7.67
N GLU A 92 -30.20 8.66 8.51
CA GLU A 92 -30.57 8.12 9.82
C GLU A 92 -29.96 8.88 11.03
N CYS A 93 -29.07 9.86 10.88
CA CYS A 93 -28.45 10.51 12.06
C CYS A 93 -29.45 11.25 12.96
N GLY A 94 -30.53 11.78 12.38
CA GLY A 94 -31.48 12.63 13.10
C GLY A 94 -30.76 13.80 13.75
N SER A 95 -30.95 13.97 15.06
CA SER A 95 -30.32 15.03 15.87
C SER A 95 -28.95 14.66 16.45
N LEU A 96 -28.37 13.51 16.08
CA LEU A 96 -27.06 13.12 16.60
C LEU A 96 -25.97 14.05 16.04
N PRO A 97 -25.00 14.48 16.88
CA PRO A 97 -23.89 15.33 16.44
C PRO A 97 -22.85 14.48 15.68
N VAL A 98 -23.05 14.28 14.37
CA VAL A 98 -22.22 13.41 13.54
C VAL A 98 -21.25 14.20 12.66
N ALA A 99 -20.02 13.70 12.53
CA ALA A 99 -19.04 14.15 11.55
C ALA A 99 -18.40 12.95 10.83
N ILE A 100 -17.91 13.15 9.60
CA ILE A 100 -17.27 12.11 8.79
C ILE A 100 -15.81 12.49 8.54
N VAL A 101 -14.88 11.59 8.85
CA VAL A 101 -13.46 11.74 8.50
C VAL A 101 -13.09 10.72 7.43
N ARG A 102 -12.51 11.19 6.32
CA ARG A 102 -12.13 10.41 5.15
C ARG A 102 -10.60 10.40 5.00
N PRO A 103 -9.88 9.45 5.63
CA PRO A 103 -8.46 9.29 5.39
C PRO A 103 -8.18 8.73 3.98
N SER A 104 -7.08 9.16 3.38
CA SER A 104 -6.48 8.51 2.21
C SER A 104 -5.69 7.24 2.63
N ILE A 105 -4.63 6.85 1.91
CA ILE A 105 -3.84 5.66 2.24
C ILE A 105 -3.10 5.90 3.57
N VAL A 106 -3.63 5.31 4.64
CA VAL A 106 -3.00 5.39 5.97
C VAL A 106 -1.69 4.61 5.99
N SER A 107 -0.65 5.23 6.53
CA SER A 107 0.70 4.70 6.64
C SER A 107 1.23 4.81 8.07
N ALA A 108 2.52 4.56 8.26
CA ALA A 108 3.17 4.61 9.57
C ALA A 108 2.99 5.97 10.26
N ALA A 109 3.21 6.01 11.57
CA ALA A 109 3.17 7.24 12.35
C ALA A 109 4.26 8.23 11.93
N TRP A 110 3.93 9.51 11.93
CA TRP A 110 4.89 10.59 11.75
C TRP A 110 5.67 10.88 13.05
N LYS A 111 4.97 11.07 14.16
CA LYS A 111 5.54 11.38 15.49
C LYS A 111 5.06 10.40 16.57
N GLU A 112 3.76 10.09 16.69
CA GLU A 112 3.22 9.34 17.83
C GLU A 112 2.66 7.96 17.44
N PRO A 113 2.87 6.90 18.24
CA PRO A 113 3.62 6.86 19.50
C PRO A 113 5.14 6.93 19.32
N TYR A 114 5.64 6.68 18.10
CA TYR A 114 7.00 6.96 17.68
C TYR A 114 7.08 7.03 16.14
N PRO A 115 8.03 7.78 15.57
CA PRO A 115 8.20 7.85 14.12
C PRO A 115 8.40 6.47 13.50
N GLY A 116 7.64 6.18 12.44
CA GLY A 116 7.68 4.89 11.76
C GLY A 116 6.92 3.76 12.46
N TRP A 117 6.15 4.03 13.53
CA TRP A 117 5.26 3.02 14.11
C TRP A 117 4.30 2.46 13.06
N ILE A 118 4.23 1.14 12.95
CA ILE A 118 3.30 0.43 12.07
C ILE A 118 3.09 -1.00 12.57
N ASP A 119 1.87 -1.53 12.45
CA ASP A 119 1.48 -2.83 12.99
C ASP A 119 1.03 -3.85 11.93
N ASN A 120 0.96 -3.45 10.66
CA ASN A 120 0.44 -4.28 9.58
C ASN A 120 1.20 -4.14 8.26
N LEU A 121 0.95 -5.07 7.34
CA LEU A 121 1.53 -5.13 6.01
C LEU A 121 0.65 -4.50 4.93
N ASN A 122 -0.36 -3.72 5.29
CA ASN A 122 -1.30 -3.17 4.31
C ASN A 122 -0.67 -2.04 3.50
N GLY A 123 -1.07 -1.94 2.23
CA GLY A 123 -0.67 -0.85 1.34
C GLY A 123 0.86 -0.70 1.20
N PRO A 124 1.44 0.49 1.45
CA PRO A 124 2.86 0.77 1.26
C PRO A 124 3.80 -0.15 2.06
N ALA A 125 3.43 -0.54 3.28
CA ALA A 125 4.27 -1.37 4.15
C ALA A 125 4.55 -2.75 3.52
N GLY A 126 3.52 -3.37 2.96
CA GLY A 126 3.65 -4.64 2.24
C GLY A 126 4.54 -4.53 1.00
N ILE A 127 4.44 -3.43 0.25
CA ILE A 127 5.29 -3.16 -0.92
C ILE A 127 6.75 -2.98 -0.49
N ILE A 128 7.01 -2.18 0.55
CA ILE A 128 8.36 -1.91 1.07
C ILE A 128 9.00 -3.19 1.58
N VAL A 129 8.27 -4.01 2.36
CA VAL A 129 8.78 -5.29 2.87
C VAL A 129 9.02 -6.28 1.73
N ALA A 130 8.05 -6.46 0.83
CA ALA A 130 8.19 -7.43 -0.27
C ALA A 130 9.31 -7.02 -1.26
N GLY A 131 9.42 -5.73 -1.58
CA GLY A 131 10.49 -5.17 -2.40
C GLY A 131 11.84 -5.26 -1.70
N GLY A 132 11.89 -4.89 -0.41
CA GLY A 132 13.07 -4.92 0.44
C GLY A 132 13.64 -6.31 0.69
N LYS A 133 12.80 -7.36 0.71
CA LYS A 133 13.26 -8.77 0.76
C LYS A 133 13.63 -9.33 -0.63
N GLY A 134 13.43 -8.56 -1.70
CA GLY A 134 13.66 -9.00 -3.09
C GLY A 134 12.61 -9.99 -3.63
N VAL A 135 11.44 -10.07 -2.98
CA VAL A 135 10.32 -10.90 -3.40
C VAL A 135 9.56 -10.20 -4.54
N LEU A 136 9.14 -8.95 -4.32
CA LEU A 136 8.48 -8.13 -5.33
C LEU A 136 9.51 -7.40 -6.21
N ARG A 137 9.50 -7.68 -7.52
CA ARG A 137 10.46 -7.17 -8.51
C ARG A 137 9.81 -6.26 -9.55
N THR A 138 8.51 -6.39 -9.74
CA THR A 138 7.75 -5.61 -10.71
C THR A 138 6.36 -5.35 -10.18
N MET A 139 5.84 -4.16 -10.46
CA MET A 139 4.49 -3.74 -10.11
C MET A 139 4.01 -2.73 -11.16
N LEU A 140 2.75 -2.85 -11.58
CA LEU A 140 2.10 -1.87 -12.44
C LEU A 140 1.75 -0.64 -11.61
N THR A 141 2.44 0.46 -11.89
CA THR A 141 2.28 1.73 -11.18
C THR A 141 2.61 2.85 -12.16
N LYS A 142 1.83 3.93 -12.12
CA LYS A 142 2.18 5.19 -12.79
C LYS A 142 2.94 6.04 -11.77
N GLY A 143 4.25 6.09 -11.93
CA GLY A 143 5.16 6.72 -10.97
C GLY A 143 4.85 8.19 -10.69
N GLU A 144 4.37 8.90 -11.71
CA GLU A 144 4.03 10.33 -11.69
C GLU A 144 2.73 10.68 -10.95
N VAL A 145 1.89 9.70 -10.68
CA VAL A 145 0.59 9.89 -10.03
C VAL A 145 0.78 10.14 -8.53
N CYS A 146 -0.04 11.02 -7.95
CA CYS A 146 -0.05 11.23 -6.51
C CYS A 146 -0.39 9.93 -5.75
N ALA A 147 0.42 9.60 -4.76
CA ALA A 147 0.21 8.42 -3.92
C ALA A 147 -0.86 8.63 -2.84
N ASP A 148 -1.13 9.88 -2.46
CA ASP A 148 -2.08 10.27 -1.40
C ASP A 148 -1.93 9.43 -0.12
N VAL A 149 -0.72 9.47 0.47
CA VAL A 149 -0.41 8.77 1.73
C VAL A 149 -0.57 9.72 2.91
N ILE A 150 -1.17 9.25 4.01
CA ILE A 150 -1.36 10.03 5.24
C ILE A 150 -0.84 9.26 6.47
N PRO A 151 -0.08 9.88 7.39
CA PRO A 151 0.34 9.24 8.63
C PRO A 151 -0.84 8.88 9.54
N VAL A 152 -0.78 7.75 10.24
CA VAL A 152 -1.88 7.28 11.11
C VAL A 152 -2.21 8.23 12.26
N ASP A 153 -1.18 8.82 12.87
CA ASP A 153 -1.29 9.77 13.97
C ASP A 153 -1.90 11.11 13.54
N VAL A 154 -1.63 11.56 12.31
CA VAL A 154 -2.31 12.72 11.72
C VAL A 154 -3.82 12.48 11.61
N VAL A 155 -4.24 11.29 11.18
CA VAL A 155 -5.67 10.93 11.09
C VAL A 155 -6.30 10.90 12.48
N ILE A 156 -5.61 10.32 13.46
CA ILE A 156 -6.08 10.24 14.85
C ILE A 156 -6.25 11.64 15.44
N ASN A 157 -5.24 12.51 15.31
CA ASN A 157 -5.29 13.88 15.80
C ASN A 157 -6.44 14.66 15.16
N LEU A 158 -6.60 14.56 13.83
CA LEU A 158 -7.74 15.16 13.14
C LEU A 158 -9.07 14.66 13.71
N MET A 159 -9.23 13.35 13.94
CA MET A 159 -10.46 12.79 14.50
C MET A 159 -10.78 13.33 15.90
N LEU A 160 -9.76 13.49 16.76
CA LEU A 160 -9.93 14.08 18.09
C LEU A 160 -10.39 15.53 17.99
N THR A 161 -9.77 16.31 17.10
CA THR A 161 -10.13 17.70 16.86
C THR A 161 -11.53 17.83 16.25
N VAL A 162 -11.89 16.95 15.31
CA VAL A 162 -13.24 16.89 14.73
C VAL A 162 -14.28 16.58 15.80
N ALA A 163 -14.00 15.66 16.73
CA ALA A 163 -14.89 15.37 17.83
C ALA A 163 -15.12 16.60 18.72
N TRP A 164 -14.04 17.31 19.08
CA TRP A 164 -14.13 18.57 19.83
C TRP A 164 -14.97 19.62 19.09
N TYR A 165 -14.66 19.88 17.83
CA TYR A 165 -15.37 20.89 17.04
C TYR A 165 -16.85 20.57 16.89
N THR A 166 -17.16 19.30 16.62
CA THR A 166 -18.55 18.81 16.52
C THR A 166 -19.31 19.00 17.84
N ALA A 167 -18.66 18.74 18.98
CA ALA A 167 -19.25 18.90 20.30
C ALA A 167 -19.54 20.36 20.68
N ILE A 168 -18.62 21.27 20.34
CA ILE A 168 -18.71 22.69 20.71
C ILE A 168 -19.58 23.47 19.73
N GLN A 169 -19.34 23.34 18.43
CA GLN A 169 -20.00 24.15 17.40
C GLN A 169 -21.37 23.61 17.00
N ARG A 170 -21.61 22.31 17.20
CA ARG A 170 -22.85 21.60 16.81
C ARG A 170 -23.36 22.02 15.43
N PRO A 171 -22.61 21.75 14.35
CA PRO A 171 -23.02 22.15 13.00
C PRO A 171 -24.41 21.60 12.63
N ASN A 172 -25.20 22.39 11.91
CA ASN A 172 -26.55 22.00 11.46
C ASN A 172 -26.57 20.87 10.43
N SER A 173 -25.40 20.46 9.92
CA SER A 173 -25.24 19.41 8.91
C SER A 173 -23.96 18.62 9.17
N ILE A 174 -23.92 17.38 8.69
CA ILE A 174 -22.74 16.53 8.83
C ILE A 174 -21.59 17.14 8.03
N LEU A 175 -20.54 17.58 8.72
CA LEU A 175 -19.29 18.01 8.09
C LEU A 175 -18.44 16.80 7.72
N VAL A 176 -17.84 16.87 6.54
CA VAL A 176 -16.92 15.85 6.03
C VAL A 176 -15.51 16.43 6.02
N TYR A 177 -14.52 15.64 6.42
CA TYR A 177 -13.11 16.06 6.47
C TYR A 177 -12.27 15.10 5.65
N ASN A 178 -11.71 15.56 4.54
CA ASN A 178 -10.81 14.76 3.70
C ASN A 178 -9.39 14.86 4.25
N CYS A 179 -8.94 13.81 4.95
CA CYS A 179 -7.59 13.73 5.51
C CYS A 179 -6.64 13.10 4.50
N THR A 180 -6.13 13.93 3.59
CA THR A 180 -5.33 13.50 2.43
C THR A 180 -4.07 14.35 2.30
N SER A 181 -3.15 13.94 1.43
CA SER A 181 -1.89 14.66 1.23
C SER A 181 -1.75 15.36 -0.10
N GLY A 182 -2.44 14.91 -1.14
CA GLY A 182 -2.25 15.39 -2.51
C GLY A 182 -2.44 16.89 -2.68
N PHE A 183 -3.43 17.49 -2.01
CA PHE A 183 -3.71 18.93 -2.10
C PHE A 183 -2.75 19.79 -1.27
N MET A 184 -2.29 19.31 -0.11
CA MET A 184 -1.53 20.10 0.86
C MET A 184 -0.01 19.90 0.78
N ASN A 185 0.44 18.67 0.52
CA ASN A 185 1.84 18.29 0.49
C ASN A 185 2.03 17.10 -0.47
N LYS A 186 1.93 17.38 -1.78
CA LYS A 186 1.91 16.36 -2.84
C LYS A 186 3.14 15.46 -2.80
N LEU A 187 2.92 14.16 -2.95
CA LEU A 187 3.95 13.14 -3.08
C LEU A 187 3.55 12.11 -4.14
N THR A 188 4.46 11.81 -5.07
CA THR A 188 4.23 10.80 -6.12
C THR A 188 4.79 9.44 -5.73
N TRP A 189 4.39 8.39 -6.46
CA TRP A 189 4.96 7.05 -6.26
C TRP A 189 6.46 7.00 -6.58
N ASP A 190 6.92 7.74 -7.58
CA ASP A 190 8.35 7.85 -7.92
C ASP A 190 9.14 8.56 -6.82
N ASP A 191 8.57 9.61 -6.19
CA ASP A 191 9.20 10.26 -5.04
C ASP A 191 9.38 9.28 -3.87
N ILE A 192 8.34 8.49 -3.56
CA ILE A 192 8.41 7.44 -2.53
C ILE A 192 9.52 6.44 -2.88
N MET A 193 9.58 5.97 -4.12
CA MET A 193 10.59 5.00 -4.56
C MET A 193 12.00 5.57 -4.46
N SER A 194 12.19 6.86 -4.81
CA SER A 194 13.48 7.54 -4.75
C SER A 194 14.06 7.61 -3.33
N VAL A 195 13.21 7.69 -2.30
CA VAL A 195 13.62 7.73 -0.90
C VAL A 195 13.70 6.33 -0.31
N THR A 196 12.71 5.47 -0.56
CA THR A 196 12.61 4.16 0.08
C THR A 196 13.67 3.20 -0.44
N TYR A 197 13.98 3.18 -1.74
CA TYR A 197 14.92 2.22 -2.30
C TYR A 197 16.35 2.35 -1.76
N PRO A 198 16.98 3.55 -1.70
CA PRO A 198 18.29 3.69 -1.05
C PRO A 198 18.26 3.29 0.43
N ASN A 199 17.16 3.59 1.15
CA ASN A 199 17.00 3.22 2.55
C ASN A 199 16.86 1.70 2.75
N LEU A 200 16.21 1.00 1.81
CA LEU A 200 16.15 -0.47 1.80
C LEU A 200 17.53 -1.12 1.63
N LEU A 201 18.44 -0.47 0.90
CA LEU A 201 19.84 -0.92 0.77
C LEU A 201 20.71 -0.50 1.96
N LYS A 202 20.42 0.64 2.59
CA LYS A 202 21.09 1.15 3.79
C LYS A 202 20.73 0.32 5.03
N TYR A 203 19.48 -0.12 5.13
CA TYR A 203 18.91 -0.87 6.26
C TYR A 203 18.24 -2.19 5.81
N PRO A 204 18.96 -3.09 5.12
CA PRO A 204 18.38 -4.28 4.49
C PRO A 204 17.92 -5.31 5.52
N SER A 205 16.84 -6.03 5.26
CA SER A 205 16.40 -7.15 6.14
C SER A 205 17.50 -8.20 6.31
N THR A 206 17.54 -8.86 7.47
CA THR A 206 18.44 -10.01 7.71
C THR A 206 18.12 -11.18 6.77
N GLU A 207 16.83 -11.35 6.44
CA GLU A 207 16.31 -12.43 5.59
C GLU A 207 16.02 -11.96 4.16
N LEU A 208 17.06 -11.83 3.34
CA LEU A 208 16.87 -11.51 1.92
C LEU A 208 16.63 -12.78 1.10
N PHE A 209 15.52 -12.82 0.36
CA PHE A 209 15.29 -13.82 -0.67
C PHE A 209 16.20 -13.55 -1.88
N ARG A 210 16.21 -12.30 -2.37
CA ARG A 210 17.07 -11.84 -3.46
C ARG A 210 17.58 -10.43 -3.19
N TYR A 211 18.59 -10.00 -3.95
CA TYR A 211 19.00 -8.61 -3.94
C TYR A 211 17.82 -7.69 -4.32
N PRO A 212 17.48 -6.65 -3.55
CA PRO A 212 16.41 -5.72 -3.88
C PRO A 212 16.73 -4.94 -5.15
N SER A 213 15.93 -5.09 -6.19
CA SER A 213 16.02 -4.27 -7.41
C SER A 213 14.71 -4.31 -8.18
N GLY A 214 13.61 -4.16 -7.44
CA GLY A 214 12.28 -4.05 -8.01
C GLY A 214 12.07 -2.67 -8.65
N SER A 215 11.12 -2.60 -9.58
CA SER A 215 10.80 -1.35 -10.30
C SER A 215 9.33 -1.26 -10.66
N PHE A 216 8.83 -0.02 -10.75
CA PHE A 216 7.51 0.26 -11.30
C PHE A 216 7.51 0.17 -12.82
N ARG A 217 6.41 -0.34 -13.37
CA ARG A 217 6.18 -0.45 -14.81
C ARG A 217 4.91 0.33 -15.15
N ARG A 218 4.98 1.16 -16.20
CA ARG A 218 3.82 1.88 -16.72
C ARG A 218 2.94 1.04 -17.64
N SER A 219 3.53 0.11 -18.37
CA SER A 219 2.83 -0.76 -19.33
C SER A 219 2.46 -2.10 -18.68
N ALA A 220 1.17 -2.45 -18.75
CA ALA A 220 0.67 -3.74 -18.29
C ALA A 220 1.34 -4.91 -19.03
N MET A 221 1.60 -4.77 -20.34
CA MET A 221 2.28 -5.79 -21.14
C MET A 221 3.71 -6.04 -20.63
N ILE A 222 4.48 -4.98 -20.41
CA ILE A 222 5.85 -5.09 -19.89
C ILE A 222 5.83 -5.66 -18.47
N ASN A 223 4.89 -5.19 -17.63
CA ASN A 223 4.73 -5.73 -16.28
C ASN A 223 4.42 -7.23 -16.31
N ASN A 224 3.50 -7.69 -17.17
CA ASN A 224 3.15 -9.11 -17.31
C ASN A 224 4.35 -9.96 -17.78
N MET A 225 5.15 -9.45 -18.72
CA MET A 225 6.42 -10.09 -19.09
C MET A 225 7.37 -10.17 -17.89
N CYS A 226 7.56 -9.07 -17.15
CA CYS A 226 8.39 -9.10 -15.94
C CYS A 226 7.84 -10.06 -14.87
N ILE A 227 6.52 -10.17 -14.69
CA ILE A 227 5.91 -11.12 -13.77
C ILE A 227 6.24 -12.56 -14.19
N ALA A 228 6.09 -12.89 -15.47
CA ALA A 228 6.43 -14.21 -15.98
C ALA A 228 7.91 -14.55 -15.75
N PHE A 229 8.83 -13.65 -16.13
CA PHE A 229 10.27 -13.95 -16.12
C PHE A 229 10.97 -13.69 -14.77
N GLN A 230 10.51 -12.74 -13.96
CA GLN A 230 11.17 -12.35 -12.71
C GLN A 230 10.49 -12.91 -11.46
N HIS A 231 9.23 -13.36 -11.56
CA HIS A 231 8.50 -13.98 -10.47
C HIS A 231 8.23 -15.47 -10.72
N TYR A 232 7.35 -15.80 -11.68
CA TYR A 232 6.84 -17.17 -11.83
C TYR A 232 7.86 -18.16 -12.41
N LEU A 233 8.65 -17.79 -13.42
CA LEU A 233 9.66 -18.69 -13.99
C LEU A 233 10.72 -19.08 -12.94
N PRO A 234 11.33 -18.15 -12.17
CA PRO A 234 12.19 -18.52 -11.06
C PRO A 234 11.47 -19.32 -9.97
N ALA A 235 10.21 -19.02 -9.67
CA ALA A 235 9.44 -19.76 -8.67
C ALA A 235 9.21 -21.22 -9.07
N LEU A 236 8.87 -21.44 -10.34
CA LEU A 236 8.71 -22.77 -10.91
C LEU A 236 10.02 -23.56 -10.82
N PHE A 237 11.15 -22.94 -11.18
CA PHE A 237 12.45 -23.57 -11.03
C PHE A 237 12.74 -23.95 -9.56
N VAL A 238 12.51 -23.04 -8.61
CA VAL A 238 12.69 -23.31 -7.18
C VAL A 238 11.79 -24.46 -6.70
N ASP A 239 10.53 -24.48 -7.12
CA ASP A 239 9.57 -25.52 -6.72
C ASP A 239 9.90 -26.88 -7.34
N ILE A 240 10.40 -26.92 -8.59
CA ILE A 240 10.90 -28.15 -9.23
C ILE A 240 12.13 -28.67 -8.47
N MET A 241 13.11 -27.81 -8.17
CA MET A 241 14.29 -28.23 -7.41
C MET A 241 13.91 -28.71 -6.01
N ALA A 242 12.97 -28.04 -5.34
CA ALA A 242 12.46 -28.48 -4.06
C ALA A 242 11.86 -29.90 -4.17
N TYR A 243 11.03 -30.15 -5.19
CA TYR A 243 10.47 -31.47 -5.44
C TYR A 243 11.55 -32.54 -5.67
N ILE A 244 12.57 -32.25 -6.49
CA ILE A 244 13.70 -33.16 -6.77
C ILE A 244 14.47 -33.51 -5.48
N PHE A 245 14.65 -32.53 -4.58
CA PHE A 245 15.33 -32.72 -3.29
C PHE A 245 14.40 -33.14 -2.14
N PHE A 246 13.20 -33.64 -2.45
CA PHE A 246 12.20 -34.09 -1.48
C PHE A 246 11.81 -33.01 -0.44
N GLN A 247 11.93 -31.74 -0.82
CA GLN A 247 11.46 -30.58 -0.08
C GLN A 247 10.05 -30.18 -0.53
N LYS A 248 9.32 -29.48 0.33
CA LYS A 248 7.96 -29.02 0.04
C LYS A 248 7.98 -27.80 -0.90
N PRO A 249 7.43 -27.89 -2.13
CA PRO A 249 7.32 -26.73 -3.02
C PRO A 249 6.30 -25.72 -2.50
N GLY A 250 6.52 -24.44 -2.75
CA GLY A 250 5.66 -23.38 -2.24
C GLY A 250 5.88 -21.97 -2.81
N MET A 251 6.92 -21.74 -3.60
CA MET A 251 7.26 -20.40 -4.10
C MET A 251 6.20 -19.87 -5.07
N ILE A 252 5.58 -20.73 -5.90
CA ILE A 252 4.45 -20.31 -6.75
C ILE A 252 3.30 -19.78 -5.90
N ARG A 253 2.99 -20.45 -4.78
CA ARG A 253 1.91 -20.01 -3.86
C ARG A 253 2.25 -18.68 -3.19
N VAL A 254 3.51 -18.44 -2.89
CA VAL A 254 3.98 -17.13 -2.38
C VAL A 254 3.69 -16.04 -3.41
N TYR A 255 4.06 -16.24 -4.68
CA TYR A 255 3.79 -15.25 -5.72
C TYR A 255 2.31 -15.05 -6.02
N GLN A 256 1.49 -16.11 -5.98
CA GLN A 256 0.04 -15.97 -6.10
C GLN A 256 -0.53 -15.02 -5.03
N LYS A 257 -0.07 -15.14 -3.78
CA LYS A 257 -0.48 -14.23 -2.69
C LYS A 257 0.03 -12.80 -2.93
N VAL A 258 1.30 -12.64 -3.33
CA VAL A 258 1.89 -11.32 -3.64
C VAL A 258 1.13 -10.63 -4.76
N HIS A 259 0.83 -11.34 -5.85
CA HIS A 259 0.10 -10.77 -6.99
C HIS A 259 -1.36 -10.48 -6.68
N LYS A 260 -2.02 -11.31 -5.86
CA LYS A 260 -3.36 -10.98 -5.35
C LYS A 260 -3.34 -9.67 -4.56
N ALA A 261 -2.36 -9.46 -3.69
CA ALA A 261 -2.23 -8.22 -2.91
C ALA A 261 -1.92 -7.01 -3.81
N VAL A 262 -0.97 -7.13 -4.75
CA VAL A 262 -0.59 -6.05 -5.67
C VAL A 262 -1.74 -5.66 -6.59
N HIS A 263 -2.50 -6.64 -7.11
CA HIS A 263 -3.66 -6.38 -7.97
C HIS A 263 -4.76 -5.58 -7.24
N CYS A 264 -4.96 -5.81 -5.94
CA CYS A 264 -5.89 -5.01 -5.14
C CYS A 264 -5.47 -3.52 -5.04
N LEU A 265 -4.19 -3.22 -5.22
CA LEU A 265 -3.65 -1.86 -5.14
C LEU A 265 -3.58 -1.17 -6.50
N GLU A 266 -3.60 -1.93 -7.60
CA GLU A 266 -3.39 -1.44 -8.96
C GLU A 266 -4.32 -0.29 -9.34
N PHE A 267 -5.58 -0.33 -8.91
CA PHE A 267 -6.53 0.76 -9.16
C PHE A 267 -6.05 2.09 -8.59
N PHE A 268 -5.46 2.06 -7.39
CA PHE A 268 -4.98 3.24 -6.66
C PHE A 268 -3.58 3.68 -7.07
N THR A 269 -2.74 2.77 -7.59
CA THR A 269 -1.38 3.09 -8.05
C THR A 269 -1.31 3.53 -9.51
N THR A 270 -2.43 3.55 -10.23
CA THR A 270 -2.49 3.89 -11.67
C THR A 270 -3.44 5.04 -12.00
N ARG A 271 -4.11 5.62 -10.99
CA ARG A 271 -5.10 6.70 -11.10
C ARG A 271 -4.82 7.76 -10.05
N GLU A 272 -5.15 9.00 -10.39
CA GLU A 272 -4.97 10.17 -9.54
C GLU A 272 -6.34 10.77 -9.20
N TRP A 273 -6.42 11.36 -8.02
CA TRP A 273 -7.61 12.06 -7.52
C TRP A 273 -7.20 13.42 -6.94
N THR A 274 -8.12 14.37 -7.01
CA THR A 274 -8.00 15.64 -6.29
C THR A 274 -8.99 15.62 -5.13
N PHE A 275 -8.47 15.51 -3.91
CA PHE A 275 -9.28 15.61 -2.70
C PHE A 275 -9.19 17.03 -2.14
N HIS A 276 -10.31 17.74 -2.07
CA HIS A 276 -10.33 19.06 -1.45
C HIS A 276 -10.40 18.92 0.08
N CYS A 277 -9.68 19.77 0.81
CA CYS A 277 -9.48 19.67 2.27
C CYS A 277 -9.84 20.96 3.02
N ASN A 278 -10.83 21.70 2.53
CA ASN A 278 -11.18 23.03 3.04
C ASN A 278 -11.63 23.00 4.51
N ASN A 279 -12.45 22.02 4.90
CA ASN A 279 -12.91 21.82 6.27
C ASN A 279 -11.76 21.41 7.20
N VAL A 280 -10.78 20.65 6.72
CA VAL A 280 -9.56 20.34 7.49
C VAL A 280 -8.74 21.61 7.76
N LEU A 281 -8.56 22.47 6.74
CA LEU A 281 -7.85 23.74 6.89
C LEU A 281 -8.60 24.69 7.83
N MET A 282 -9.91 24.85 7.64
CA MET A 282 -10.78 25.63 8.53
C MET A 282 -10.68 25.13 9.98
N LEU A 283 -10.68 23.82 10.19
CA LEU A 283 -10.59 23.24 11.53
C LEU A 283 -9.24 23.52 12.18
N ASN A 284 -8.14 23.45 11.42
CA ASN A 284 -6.82 23.83 11.92
C ASN A 284 -6.80 25.31 12.35
N ASP A 285 -7.38 26.20 11.54
CA ASP A 285 -7.41 27.64 11.82
C ASP A 285 -8.30 28.02 13.02
N ALA A 286 -9.27 27.16 13.37
CA ALA A 286 -10.11 27.32 14.55
C ALA A 286 -9.42 26.94 15.87
N LEU A 287 -8.25 26.29 15.81
CA LEU A 287 -7.51 25.87 17.00
C LEU A 287 -6.61 26.97 17.55
N SER A 288 -6.38 26.93 18.86
CA SER A 288 -5.31 27.69 19.49
C SER A 288 -3.94 27.23 18.98
N PRO A 289 -2.91 28.08 18.99
CA PRO A 289 -1.55 27.66 18.59
C PRO A 289 -1.02 26.47 19.40
N GLU A 290 -1.38 26.38 20.69
CA GLU A 290 -1.02 25.25 21.57
C GLU A 290 -1.69 23.95 21.10
N ASP A 291 -2.99 24.00 20.79
CA ASP A 291 -3.72 22.82 20.30
C ASP A 291 -3.29 22.41 18.89
N GLN A 292 -2.89 23.34 18.03
CA GLN A 292 -2.31 23.02 16.71
C GLN A 292 -1.01 22.23 16.84
N GLU A 293 -0.20 22.51 17.87
CA GLU A 293 1.04 21.77 18.13
C GLU A 293 0.74 20.39 18.73
N LYS A 294 -0.17 20.34 19.70
CA LYS A 294 -0.55 19.12 20.42
C LYS A 294 -1.31 18.14 19.53
N PHE A 295 -2.36 18.59 18.86
CA PHE A 295 -3.16 17.82 17.93
C PHE A 295 -2.76 18.14 16.50
N TYR A 296 -1.49 17.92 16.16
CA TYR A 296 -0.99 18.23 14.83
C TYR A 296 -1.66 17.36 13.76
N PHE A 297 -2.22 18.01 12.74
CA PHE A 297 -2.66 17.36 11.51
C PHE A 297 -2.36 18.19 10.24
N ASP A 298 -1.68 19.33 10.38
CA ASP A 298 -1.15 20.10 9.25
C ASP A 298 0.11 19.45 8.68
N ILE A 299 -0.09 18.67 7.62
CA ILE A 299 0.99 17.95 6.95
C ILE A 299 1.87 18.82 6.05
N ARG A 300 1.58 20.11 5.86
CA ARG A 300 2.49 21.01 5.10
C ARG A 300 3.87 21.08 5.77
N LYS A 301 3.92 20.83 7.08
CA LYS A 301 5.14 20.77 7.90
C LYS A 301 5.85 19.42 7.84
N LEU A 302 5.27 18.40 7.20
CA LEU A 302 5.82 17.05 7.11
C LEU A 302 6.98 16.98 6.11
N ASN A 303 8.13 16.49 6.57
CA ASN A 303 9.24 16.15 5.68
C ASN A 303 9.11 14.70 5.18
N TRP A 304 8.76 14.52 3.91
CA TRP A 304 8.58 13.19 3.31
C TRP A 304 9.83 12.31 3.36
N LYS A 305 11.02 12.88 3.19
CA LYS A 305 12.26 12.11 3.21
C LYS A 305 12.50 11.48 4.59
N TYR A 306 12.35 12.29 5.65
CA TYR A 306 12.43 11.82 7.03
C TYR A 306 11.34 10.80 7.34
N PHE A 307 10.10 11.04 6.90
CA PHE A 307 8.98 10.13 7.08
C PHE A 307 9.26 8.74 6.49
N TRP A 308 9.68 8.67 5.22
CA TRP A 308 9.91 7.39 4.55
C TRP A 308 11.18 6.67 5.00
N GLU A 309 12.24 7.38 5.46
CA GLU A 309 13.37 6.73 6.12
C GLU A 309 12.90 6.03 7.42
N ASN A 310 12.14 6.73 8.26
CA ASN A 310 11.56 6.14 9.47
C ASN A 310 10.55 5.03 9.16
N HIS A 311 9.79 5.14 8.07
CA HIS A 311 8.89 4.07 7.63
C HIS A 311 9.64 2.79 7.28
N VAL A 312 10.78 2.88 6.57
CA VAL A 312 11.62 1.71 6.26
C VAL A 312 12.19 1.08 7.53
N LEU A 313 12.69 1.90 8.46
CA LEU A 313 13.17 1.44 9.78
C LEU A 313 12.03 0.82 10.61
N GLY A 314 10.84 1.40 10.53
CA GLY A 314 9.62 0.92 11.16
C GLY A 314 9.18 -0.45 10.65
N CYS A 315 9.19 -0.65 9.32
CA CYS A 315 8.95 -1.95 8.71
C CYS A 315 9.94 -3.00 9.24
N ARG A 316 11.23 -2.66 9.34
CA ARG A 316 12.23 -3.56 9.92
C ARG A 316 11.90 -3.90 11.39
N LYS A 317 11.65 -2.89 12.21
CA LYS A 317 11.51 -3.05 13.66
C LYS A 317 10.18 -3.68 14.07
N PHE A 318 9.05 -3.22 13.53
CA PHE A 318 7.72 -3.61 14.00
C PHE A 318 7.11 -4.75 13.19
N ILE A 319 7.36 -4.78 11.88
CA ILE A 319 6.81 -5.82 11.01
C ILE A 319 7.73 -7.03 10.92
N LEU A 320 9.01 -6.81 10.62
CA LEU A 320 9.99 -7.90 10.53
C LEU A 320 10.56 -8.32 11.89
N LYS A 321 10.33 -7.52 12.94
CA LYS A 321 10.82 -7.78 14.30
C LYS A 321 12.34 -7.95 14.38
N GLU A 322 13.07 -7.22 13.55
CA GLU A 322 14.53 -7.27 13.48
C GLU A 322 15.16 -6.13 14.31
N ASP A 323 16.07 -6.50 15.22
CA ASP A 323 16.78 -5.53 16.06
C ASP A 323 17.77 -4.67 15.23
N PRO A 324 17.94 -3.37 15.52
CA PRO A 324 18.91 -2.51 14.83
C PRO A 324 20.36 -3.03 14.85
N SER A 325 20.77 -3.77 15.89
CA SER A 325 22.09 -4.39 15.99
C SER A 325 22.39 -5.39 14.88
N THR A 326 21.36 -5.91 14.20
CA THR A 326 21.50 -6.88 13.10
C THR A 326 21.84 -6.24 11.75
N ILE A 327 21.80 -4.90 11.64
CA ILE A 327 22.05 -4.16 10.38
C ILE A 327 23.43 -4.47 9.77
N PRO A 328 24.55 -4.53 10.52
CA PRO A 328 25.86 -4.84 9.94
C PRO A 328 25.90 -6.21 9.27
N GLU A 329 25.28 -7.23 9.89
CA GLU A 329 25.21 -8.58 9.32
C GLU A 329 24.27 -8.63 8.12
N ALA A 330 23.13 -7.95 8.21
CA ALA A 330 22.20 -7.84 7.09
C ALA A 330 22.85 -7.18 5.85
N ARG A 331 23.75 -6.22 6.03
CA ARG A 331 24.55 -5.63 4.94
C ARG A 331 25.53 -6.63 4.32
N LYS A 332 26.13 -7.55 5.10
CA LYS A 332 26.93 -8.64 4.53
C LYS A 332 26.07 -9.59 3.70
N ASN A 333 24.89 -9.96 4.21
CA ASN A 333 23.92 -10.75 3.48
C ASN A 333 23.48 -10.08 2.17
N LEU A 334 23.22 -8.77 2.20
CA LEU A 334 22.91 -7.97 1.00
C LEU A 334 24.03 -8.05 -0.03
N ARG A 335 25.29 -7.87 0.38
CA ARG A 335 26.46 -8.00 -0.53
C ARG A 335 26.55 -9.41 -1.12
N ARG A 336 26.37 -10.44 -0.32
CA ARG A 336 26.32 -11.83 -0.81
C ARG A 336 25.22 -12.02 -1.86
N ARG A 337 24.01 -11.53 -1.58
CA ARG A 337 22.88 -11.58 -2.53
C ARG A 337 23.15 -10.77 -3.80
N TYR A 338 23.88 -9.66 -3.70
CA TYR A 338 24.31 -8.88 -4.85
C TYR A 338 25.23 -9.68 -5.77
N PHE A 339 26.28 -10.31 -5.22
CA PHE A 339 27.20 -11.13 -6.01
C PHE A 339 26.51 -12.37 -6.60
N ILE A 340 25.67 -13.06 -5.83
CA ILE A 340 24.83 -14.16 -6.34
C ILE A 340 23.99 -13.67 -7.51
N SER A 341 23.32 -12.52 -7.37
CA SER A 341 22.50 -11.94 -8.44
C SER A 341 23.33 -11.65 -9.69
N LYS A 342 24.53 -11.04 -9.56
CA LYS A 342 25.42 -10.79 -10.70
C LYS A 342 25.89 -12.07 -11.36
N PHE A 343 26.23 -13.08 -10.57
CA PHE A 343 26.63 -14.39 -11.07
C PHE A 343 25.48 -15.10 -11.80
N THR A 344 24.27 -15.10 -11.25
CA THR A 344 23.08 -15.64 -11.93
C THR A 344 22.81 -14.93 -13.25
N HIS A 345 22.88 -13.59 -13.30
CA HIS A 345 22.71 -12.86 -14.55
C HIS A 345 23.79 -13.21 -15.58
N PHE A 346 25.04 -13.37 -15.14
CA PHE A 346 26.13 -13.82 -16.00
C PHE A 346 25.85 -15.22 -16.57
N LEU A 347 25.47 -16.19 -15.74
CA LEU A 347 25.12 -17.54 -16.20
C LEU A 347 23.92 -17.56 -17.17
N VAL A 348 22.91 -16.72 -16.94
CA VAL A 348 21.76 -16.61 -17.85
C VAL A 348 22.17 -15.98 -19.18
N ALA A 349 22.93 -14.89 -19.15
CA ALA A 349 23.45 -14.24 -20.36
C ALA A 349 24.33 -15.21 -21.16
N LEU A 350 25.14 -16.00 -20.44
CA LEU A 350 25.92 -17.07 -21.00
C LEU A 350 24.99 -18.13 -21.67
N GLY A 351 24.01 -18.67 -20.95
CA GLY A 351 23.07 -19.66 -21.52
C GLY A 351 22.35 -19.17 -22.77
N VAL A 352 21.90 -17.91 -22.77
CA VAL A 352 21.31 -17.25 -23.94
C VAL A 352 22.30 -17.18 -25.09
N TRP A 353 23.55 -16.74 -24.84
CA TRP A 353 24.60 -16.72 -25.86
C TRP A 353 24.79 -18.08 -26.51
N LYS A 354 24.89 -19.15 -25.71
CA LYS A 354 25.05 -20.51 -26.23
C LYS A 354 23.87 -20.92 -27.12
N VAL A 355 22.63 -20.64 -26.72
CA VAL A 355 21.44 -21.00 -27.52
C VAL A 355 21.46 -20.30 -28.88
N PHE A 356 21.67 -18.98 -28.90
CA PHE A 356 21.58 -18.19 -30.14
C PHE A 356 22.81 -18.32 -31.04
N PHE A 357 24.00 -18.51 -30.47
CA PHE A 357 25.26 -18.51 -31.23
C PHE A 357 25.88 -19.91 -31.39
N SER A 358 25.22 -20.97 -30.93
CA SER A 358 25.66 -22.37 -31.11
C SER A 358 25.97 -22.76 -32.56
N ARG A 359 25.33 -22.10 -33.53
CA ARG A 359 25.50 -22.36 -34.97
C ARG A 359 26.56 -21.48 -35.64
N ILE A 360 27.17 -20.54 -34.91
CA ILE A 360 28.21 -19.64 -35.45
C ILE A 360 29.55 -20.02 -34.79
N ILE A 361 30.42 -20.68 -35.58
CA ILE A 361 31.67 -21.32 -35.11
C ILE A 361 32.59 -20.34 -34.35
N SER A 362 32.75 -19.11 -34.85
CA SER A 362 33.60 -18.09 -34.23
C SER A 362 33.10 -17.67 -32.83
N LEU A 363 31.79 -17.50 -32.67
CA LEU A 363 31.17 -17.11 -31.39
C LEU A 363 31.06 -18.27 -30.41
N ASN A 364 31.06 -19.50 -30.91
CA ASN A 364 31.17 -20.70 -30.09
C ASN A 364 32.62 -20.89 -29.56
N ASN A 365 33.65 -20.51 -30.30
CA ASN A 365 35.03 -20.53 -29.79
C ASN A 365 35.26 -19.50 -28.68
N VAL A 366 34.65 -18.32 -28.77
CA VAL A 366 34.65 -17.30 -27.70
C VAL A 366 33.97 -17.85 -26.43
N TRP A 367 32.89 -18.62 -26.59
CA TRP A 367 32.21 -19.30 -25.49
C TRP A 367 33.12 -20.29 -24.75
N TYR A 368 33.84 -21.15 -25.48
CA TYR A 368 34.79 -22.09 -24.87
C TYR A 368 35.96 -21.37 -24.19
N ALA A 369 36.46 -20.27 -24.76
CA ALA A 369 37.51 -19.47 -24.14
C ALA A 369 37.05 -18.87 -22.80
N LEU A 370 35.89 -18.22 -22.76
CA LEU A 370 35.34 -17.59 -21.53
C LEU A 370 35.06 -18.62 -20.43
N THR A 371 34.51 -19.77 -20.77
CA THR A 371 34.24 -20.84 -19.80
C THR A 371 35.52 -21.49 -19.29
N ALA A 372 36.54 -21.68 -20.14
CA ALA A 372 37.85 -22.19 -19.74
C ALA A 372 38.62 -21.21 -18.84
N THR A 373 38.55 -19.90 -19.09
CA THR A 373 39.16 -18.89 -18.20
C THR A 373 38.47 -18.87 -16.83
N PHE A 374 37.14 -19.02 -16.79
CA PHE A 374 36.39 -19.10 -15.53
C PHE A 374 36.76 -20.33 -14.70
N LEU A 375 36.87 -21.51 -15.33
CA LEU A 375 37.29 -22.74 -14.66
C LEU A 375 38.73 -22.66 -14.12
N LYS A 376 39.65 -22.04 -14.87
CA LYS A 376 41.02 -21.75 -14.39
C LYS A 376 41.06 -20.75 -13.22
N PHE A 377 40.16 -19.78 -13.21
CA PHE A 377 40.08 -18.83 -12.11
C PHE A 377 39.50 -19.46 -10.84
N GLN A 378 38.60 -20.44 -11.00
CA GLN A 378 38.06 -21.20 -9.87
C GLN A 378 39.11 -22.14 -9.25
N SER A 379 39.94 -22.80 -10.06
CA SER A 379 41.03 -23.66 -9.54
C SER A 379 42.11 -22.87 -8.79
N LEU A 380 42.31 -21.58 -9.13
CA LEU A 380 43.25 -20.67 -8.45
C LEU A 380 42.71 -20.09 -7.13
N LEU A 381 41.41 -20.27 -6.84
CA LEU A 381 40.79 -19.88 -5.57
C LEU A 381 40.69 -21.05 -4.58
N GLU A 382 41.02 -22.26 -5.01
CA GLU A 382 41.01 -23.50 -4.22
C GLU A 382 42.42 -23.93 -3.77
N GLU A 383 43.49 -23.27 -4.26
CA GLU A 383 44.85 -23.25 -3.70
C GLU A 383 45.04 -22.02 -2.81
#